data_AF-A0A7S1ZCR5-F1
#
_entry.id   AF-A0A7S1ZCR5-F1
#
_cell.length_a   1.000
_cell.length_b   1.000
_cell.length_c   1.000
_cell.angle_alpha   90.00
_cell.angle_beta   90.00
_cell.angle_gamma   90.00
#
_symmetry.space_group_name_H-M   'P 1'
#
loop_
_entity.id
_entity.type
_entity.pdbx_description
1 polymer ?
#
loop_
_entity_poly.entity_id
_entity_poly.type
_entity_poly.pdbx_seq_one_letter_code
_entity_poly.pdbx_strand_id
1 'polypeptide(L)'
;MSMEVSPNHEQVQISMTGESGGLDCIEVTCGENIFEASDGTKVHCHEGILLSSLRLCDQVQPQVEKFAVRRDYNVLICGHSLGGAAAALLAFVLRTRLPSLSRRNAVHALAYGPPPVIDADGASSCSSYVTSV
;
A
#
# COMPACT_ATOMS: atom_id res chain seq x y z
N MET A 1 -0.99 -2.63 12.42
CA MET A 1 -0.14 -3.21 11.37
C MET A 1 0.72 -4.30 11.97
N SER A 2 0.77 -5.49 11.35
CA SER A 2 1.76 -6.53 11.64
C SER A 2 2.57 -6.84 10.37
N MET A 3 3.80 -7.30 10.54
CA MET A 3 4.64 -7.76 9.44
C MET A 3 5.27 -9.10 9.79
N GLU A 4 5.17 -10.03 8.85
CA GLU A 4 5.68 -11.39 8.96
C GLU A 4 6.56 -11.70 7.75
N VAL A 5 7.66 -12.42 7.98
CA VAL A 5 8.55 -12.87 6.91
C VAL A 5 8.45 -14.39 6.88
N SER A 6 8.03 -14.94 5.75
CA SER A 6 7.93 -16.37 5.50
C SER A 6 9.08 -16.81 4.60
N PRO A 7 10.15 -17.43 5.15
CA PRO A 7 11.28 -17.89 4.34
C PRO A 7 10.87 -19.00 3.37
N ASN A 8 9.90 -19.85 3.76
CA ASN A 8 9.47 -20.99 2.97
C ASN A 8 8.72 -20.60 1.68
N HIS A 9 8.09 -19.42 1.68
CA HIS A 9 7.34 -18.89 0.54
C HIS A 9 8.06 -17.69 -0.10
N GLU A 10 9.28 -17.38 0.35
CA GLU A 10 10.06 -16.21 -0.07
C GLU A 10 9.18 -14.95 -0.10
N GLN A 11 8.44 -14.73 0.99
CA GLN A 11 7.40 -13.71 1.07
C GLN A 11 7.51 -12.88 2.34
N VAL A 12 7.30 -11.58 2.19
CA VAL A 12 7.03 -10.63 3.27
C VAL A 12 5.54 -10.31 3.25
N GLN A 13 4.83 -10.61 4.32
CA GLN A 13 3.43 -10.27 4.48
C GLN A 13 3.28 -9.07 5.41
N ILE A 14 2.58 -8.03 4.96
CA ILE A 14 2.24 -6.85 5.74
C ILE A 14 0.72 -6.85 5.91
N SER A 15 0.24 -7.02 7.14
CA SER A 15 -1.19 -7.03 7.44
C SER A 15 -1.61 -5.72 8.09
N MET A 16 -2.56 -5.06 7.44
CA MET A 16 -3.17 -3.80 7.81
C MET A 16 -4.48 -4.07 8.54
N THR A 17 -4.46 -3.91 9.86
CA THR A 17 -5.68 -3.92 10.66
C THR A 17 -6.43 -2.60 10.49
N GLY A 18 -7.73 -2.67 10.17
CA GLY A 18 -8.65 -1.57 10.48
C GLY A 18 -8.82 -1.45 11.99
N GLU A 19 -9.06 -0.25 12.51
CA GLU A 19 -9.16 -0.05 13.95
C GLU A 19 -10.33 -0.83 14.57
N SER A 20 -10.12 -1.36 15.77
CA SER A 20 -11.08 -2.13 16.56
C SER A 20 -12.13 -1.27 17.29
N GLY A 21 -12.21 0.03 16.98
CA GLY A 21 -13.17 0.96 17.54
C GLY A 21 -14.20 1.37 16.50
N GLY A 22 -15.41 0.82 16.57
CA GLY A 22 -16.53 1.37 15.82
C GLY A 22 -16.73 2.85 16.17
N LEU A 23 -16.89 3.68 15.14
CA LEU A 23 -17.36 5.09 15.15
C LEU A 23 -16.37 6.27 15.28
N ASP A 24 -15.07 6.14 15.54
CA ASP A 24 -14.22 7.32 15.86
C ASP A 24 -13.04 7.68 14.91
N CYS A 25 -12.94 7.11 13.70
CA CYS A 25 -11.85 7.45 12.77
C CYS A 25 -12.26 8.33 11.57
N ILE A 26 -13.45 8.95 11.59
CA ILE A 26 -13.78 10.04 10.65
C ILE A 26 -13.07 11.34 11.10
N GLU A 27 -11.78 11.25 11.43
CA GLU A 27 -10.80 12.29 11.09
C GLU A 27 -9.93 11.78 9.93
N VAL A 28 -10.58 11.06 9.02
CA VAL A 28 -10.36 11.21 7.58
C VAL A 28 -10.34 12.73 7.31
N THR A 29 -9.16 13.35 7.31
CA THR A 29 -9.01 14.74 6.91
C THR A 29 -9.56 14.83 5.49
N CYS A 30 -10.69 15.52 5.31
CA CYS A 30 -11.36 15.70 4.03
C CYS A 30 -10.46 16.57 3.13
N GLY A 31 -9.46 15.95 2.53
CA GLY A 31 -8.48 16.59 1.69
C GLY A 31 -8.11 15.66 0.55
N GLU A 32 -7.87 16.25 -0.60
CA GLU A 32 -7.27 15.57 -1.75
C GLU A 32 -5.82 16.00 -1.82
N ASN A 33 -4.92 15.03 -1.91
CA ASN A 33 -3.52 15.29 -2.18
C ASN A 33 -3.10 14.63 -3.48
N ILE A 34 -2.18 15.29 -4.19
CA ILE A 34 -1.60 14.76 -5.41
C ILE A 34 -0.34 13.99 -5.04
N PHE A 35 -0.28 12.74 -5.44
CA PHE A 35 0.93 11.94 -5.40
C PHE A 35 1.43 11.69 -6.83
N GLU A 36 2.71 11.92 -7.06
CA GLU A 36 3.34 11.68 -8.36
C GLU A 36 3.96 10.28 -8.39
N ALA A 37 3.48 9.44 -9.30
CA ALA A 37 4.02 8.11 -9.56
C ALA A 37 5.40 8.20 -10.23
N SER A 38 6.10 7.06 -10.30
CA SER A 38 7.48 7.01 -10.81
C SER A 38 7.60 7.31 -12.32
N ASP A 39 6.49 7.27 -13.05
CA ASP A 39 6.40 7.63 -14.48
C ASP A 39 5.97 9.10 -14.70
N GLY A 40 5.82 9.89 -13.64
CA GLY A 40 5.36 11.28 -13.68
C GLY A 40 3.84 11.44 -13.68
N THR A 41 3.07 10.34 -13.60
CA THR A 41 1.61 10.39 -13.51
C THR A 41 1.21 11.00 -12.17
N LYS A 42 0.37 12.04 -12.22
CA LYS A 42 -0.21 12.67 -11.03
C LYS A 42 -1.52 11.98 -10.69
N VAL A 43 -1.62 11.53 -9.45
CA VAL A 43 -2.76 10.76 -8.96
C VAL A 43 -3.34 11.47 -7.74
N HIS A 44 -4.64 11.68 -7.75
CA HIS A 44 -5.37 12.22 -6.61
C HIS A 44 -5.68 11.11 -5.62
N CYS A 45 -5.24 11.32 -4.38
CA CYS A 45 -5.40 10.39 -3.28
C CYS A 45 -6.09 11.07 -2.10
N HIS A 46 -6.82 10.29 -1.32
CA HIS A 46 -7.36 10.74 -0.04
C HIS A 46 -6.21 11.14 0.91
N GLU A 47 -6.15 12.40 1.35
CA GLU A 47 -5.03 12.97 2.11
C GLU A 47 -4.66 12.17 3.34
N GLY A 48 -5.62 11.94 4.26
CA GLY A 48 -5.32 11.26 5.52
C GLY A 48 -4.75 9.84 5.34
N ILE A 49 -5.20 9.15 4.28
CA ILE A 49 -4.79 7.76 4.00
C ILE A 49 -3.45 7.75 3.27
N LEU A 50 -3.22 8.72 2.37
CA LEU A 50 -1.90 8.91 1.74
C LEU A 50 -0.83 9.22 2.79
N LEU A 51 -1.07 10.18 3.68
CA LEU A 51 -0.12 10.55 4.74
C LEU A 51 0.19 9.36 5.66
N SER A 52 -0.84 8.60 6.04
CA SER A 52 -0.66 7.38 6.83
C SER A 52 0.17 6.33 6.07
N SER A 53 -0.11 6.15 4.78
CA SER A 53 0.63 5.20 3.92
C SER A 53 2.09 5.61 3.71
N LEU A 54 2.38 6.90 3.61
CA LEU A 54 3.75 7.41 3.53
C LEU A 54 4.54 7.13 4.81
N ARG A 55 3.94 7.40 5.98
CA ARG A 55 4.56 7.09 7.28
C ARG A 55 4.80 5.59 7.46
N LEU A 56 3.84 4.77 7.06
CA LEU A 56 3.99 3.31 7.08
C LEU A 56 5.09 2.87 6.13
N CYS A 57 5.18 3.46 4.93
CA CYS A 57 6.24 3.19 3.98
C CYS A 57 7.61 3.46 4.61
N ASP A 58 7.80 4.60 5.29
CA ASP A 58 9.07 4.91 5.97
C ASP A 58 9.44 3.85 7.02
N GLN A 59 8.45 3.29 7.71
CA GLN A 59 8.67 2.25 8.73
C GLN A 59 9.01 0.89 8.12
N VAL A 60 8.32 0.46 7.06
CA VAL A 60 8.49 -0.88 6.48
C VAL A 60 9.60 -0.94 5.42
N GLN A 61 9.95 0.19 4.80
CA GLN A 61 10.92 0.27 3.71
C GLN A 61 12.26 -0.41 4.04
N PRO A 62 12.89 -0.24 5.22
CA PRO A 62 14.15 -0.91 5.53
C PRO A 62 14.05 -2.44 5.49
N GLN A 63 12.90 -2.98 5.92
CA GLN A 63 12.68 -4.43 5.92
C GLN A 63 12.34 -4.93 4.51
N VAL A 64 11.53 -4.18 3.77
CA VAL A 64 11.24 -4.45 2.35
C VAL A 64 12.54 -4.43 1.52
N GLU A 65 13.43 -3.46 1.73
CA GLU A 65 14.73 -3.44 1.05
C GLU A 65 15.59 -4.65 1.44
N LYS A 66 15.62 -5.00 2.72
CA LYS A 66 16.40 -6.15 3.20
C LYS A 66 15.94 -7.48 2.61
N PHE A 67 14.64 -7.71 2.50
CA PHE A 67 14.08 -8.99 2.06
C PHE A 67 13.66 -8.95 0.60
N ALA A 68 12.79 -8.03 0.19
CA ALA A 68 12.33 -7.97 -1.18
C ALA A 68 13.44 -7.58 -2.15
N VAL A 69 14.21 -6.52 -1.87
CA VAL A 69 15.25 -6.07 -2.82
C VAL A 69 16.48 -6.98 -2.81
N ARG A 70 17.03 -7.30 -1.63
CA ARG A 70 18.30 -8.08 -1.55
C ARG A 70 18.12 -9.59 -1.62
N ARG A 71 16.96 -10.13 -1.23
CA ARG A 71 16.70 -11.58 -1.22
C ARG A 71 15.68 -12.01 -2.26
N ASP A 72 15.15 -11.07 -3.05
CA ASP A 72 14.15 -11.34 -4.10
C ASP A 72 12.82 -11.90 -3.57
N TYR A 73 12.42 -11.48 -2.37
CA TYR A 73 11.14 -11.91 -1.79
C TYR A 73 9.98 -11.11 -2.37
N ASN A 74 8.82 -11.76 -2.49
CA ASN A 74 7.56 -11.09 -2.80
C ASN A 74 7.02 -10.34 -1.57
N VAL A 75 6.32 -9.24 -1.79
CA VAL A 75 5.67 -8.45 -0.75
C VAL A 75 4.16 -8.54 -0.96
N LEU A 76 3.47 -9.14 0.00
CA LEU A 76 2.01 -9.21 0.04
C LEU A 76 1.50 -8.25 1.11
N ILE A 77 0.65 -7.32 0.74
CA ILE A 77 0.03 -6.36 1.65
C ILE A 77 -1.46 -6.67 1.69
N CYS A 78 -2.04 -6.85 2.87
CA CYS A 78 -3.47 -7.14 2.97
C CYS A 78 -4.14 -6.29 4.04
N GLY A 79 -5.42 -6.00 3.88
CA GLY A 79 -6.19 -5.28 4.89
C GLY A 79 -7.69 -5.23 4.60
N HIS A 80 -8.47 -4.92 5.63
CA HIS A 80 -9.93 -4.77 5.52
C HIS A 80 -10.36 -3.31 5.80
N SER A 81 -11.42 -2.84 5.15
CA SER A 81 -11.99 -1.50 5.32
C SER A 81 -10.91 -0.42 5.18
N LEU A 82 -10.74 0.46 6.17
CA LEU A 82 -9.67 1.46 6.20
C LEU A 82 -8.27 0.85 6.04
N GLY A 83 -8.04 -0.33 6.61
CA GLY A 83 -6.79 -1.08 6.43
C GLY A 83 -6.58 -1.54 5.00
N GLY A 84 -7.65 -1.86 4.26
CA GLY A 84 -7.59 -2.20 2.84
C GLY A 84 -7.22 -1.00 1.97
N ALA A 85 -7.80 0.16 2.26
CA ALA A 85 -7.43 1.42 1.62
C ALA A 85 -5.94 1.78 1.84
N ALA A 86 -5.47 1.66 3.09
CA ALA A 86 -4.06 1.86 3.40
C ALA A 86 -3.16 0.81 2.74
N ALA A 87 -3.59 -0.45 2.62
CA ALA A 87 -2.85 -1.49 1.91
C ALA A 87 -2.66 -1.16 0.43
N ALA A 88 -3.71 -0.68 -0.24
CA ALA A 88 -3.66 -0.28 -1.65
C ALA A 88 -2.68 0.90 -1.87
N LEU A 89 -2.80 1.96 -1.06
CA LEU A 89 -1.91 3.12 -1.17
C LEU A 89 -0.47 2.81 -0.75
N LEU A 90 -0.26 1.94 0.23
CA LEU A 90 1.09 1.49 0.61
C LEU A 90 1.78 0.73 -0.54
N ALA A 91 1.05 -0.15 -1.24
CA ALA A 91 1.59 -0.83 -2.43
C ALA A 91 1.98 0.16 -3.53
N PHE A 92 1.10 1.13 -3.80
CA PHE A 92 1.34 2.19 -4.78
C PHE A 92 2.59 3.03 -4.44
N VAL A 93 2.72 3.46 -3.18
CA VAL A 93 3.88 4.22 -2.69
C VAL A 93 5.16 3.40 -2.73
N LEU A 94 5.15 2.14 -2.27
CA LEU A 94 6.33 1.26 -2.29
C LEU A 94 6.84 1.03 -3.71
N ARG A 95 5.93 0.80 -4.67
CA ARG A 95 6.27 0.63 -6.09
C ARG A 95 6.83 1.90 -6.72
N THR A 96 6.36 3.07 -6.27
CA THR A 96 6.90 4.36 -6.70
C THR A 96 8.30 4.60 -6.14
N ARG A 97 8.50 4.38 -4.85
CA ARG A 97 9.79 4.62 -4.16
C ARG A 97 10.86 3.59 -4.48
N LEU A 98 10.47 2.36 -4.77
CA LEU A 98 11.38 1.25 -5.08
C LEU A 98 11.10 0.68 -6.48
N PRO A 99 11.57 1.35 -7.55
CA PRO A 99 11.33 0.91 -8.94
C PRO A 99 11.84 -0.51 -9.27
N SER A 100 12.77 -1.04 -8.48
CA SER A 100 13.23 -2.43 -8.59
C SER A 100 12.10 -3.44 -8.32
N LEU A 101 11.22 -3.14 -7.36
CA LEU A 101 10.10 -4.00 -7.02
C LEU A 101 8.99 -3.93 -8.07
N SER A 102 8.77 -2.74 -8.65
CA SER A 102 7.83 -2.53 -9.75
C SER A 102 8.19 -3.33 -10.99
N ARG A 103 9.47 -3.32 -11.39
CA ARG A 103 9.93 -4.05 -12.59
C ARG A 103 9.79 -5.56 -12.48
N ARG A 104 9.85 -6.11 -11.26
CA ARG A 104 9.67 -7.55 -11.00
C ARG A 104 8.22 -7.94 -10.69
N ASN A 105 7.32 -6.97 -10.62
CA ASN A 105 5.95 -7.18 -10.13
C ASN A 105 5.88 -7.86 -8.75
N ALA A 106 6.81 -7.49 -7.85
CA ALA A 106 7.03 -8.20 -6.59
C ALA A 106 6.14 -7.72 -5.43
N VAL A 107 5.29 -6.70 -5.64
CA VAL A 107 4.40 -6.15 -4.59
C VAL A 107 2.96 -6.34 -5.04
N HIS A 108 2.14 -6.95 -4.18
CA HIS A 108 0.70 -7.14 -4.39
C HIS A 108 -0.10 -6.67 -3.16
N ALA A 109 -1.24 -6.03 -3.39
CA ALA A 109 -2.18 -5.64 -2.34
C ALA A 109 -3.52 -6.38 -2.47
N LEU A 110 -4.02 -6.89 -1.35
CA LEU A 110 -5.36 -7.47 -1.21
C LEU A 110 -6.17 -6.61 -0.24
N ALA A 111 -7.11 -5.84 -0.79
CA ALA A 111 -7.94 -4.90 -0.04
C ALA A 111 -9.39 -5.39 0.03
N TYR A 112 -9.86 -5.71 1.23
CA TYR A 112 -11.21 -6.23 1.43
C TYR A 112 -12.15 -5.13 1.93
N GLY A 113 -13.19 -4.79 1.18
CA GLY A 113 -14.12 -3.71 1.46
C GLY A 113 -13.49 -2.32 1.66
N PRO A 114 -12.43 -1.92 0.90
CA PRO A 114 -11.80 -0.62 1.10
C PRO A 114 -12.73 0.52 0.67
N PRO A 115 -12.72 1.69 1.36
CA PRO A 115 -13.28 2.90 0.76
C PRO A 115 -12.47 3.28 -0.49
N PRO A 116 -13.07 4.01 -1.45
CA PRO A 116 -12.31 4.58 -2.56
C PRO A 116 -11.36 5.67 -2.04
N VAL A 117 -10.08 5.57 -2.39
CA VAL A 117 -9.02 6.45 -1.86
C VAL A 117 -8.06 7.00 -2.91
N ILE A 118 -8.28 6.62 -4.15
CA ILE A 118 -7.48 6.96 -5.32
C ILE A 118 -8.44 7.28 -6.46
N ASP A 119 -8.09 8.24 -7.32
CA ASP A 119 -8.87 8.55 -8.51
C ASP A 119 -8.86 7.42 -9.55
N ALA A 120 -9.62 7.62 -10.63
CA ALA A 120 -9.77 6.63 -11.69
C ALA A 120 -8.45 6.31 -12.42
N ASP A 121 -7.59 7.32 -12.60
CA ASP A 121 -6.31 7.16 -13.30
C ASP A 121 -5.31 6.37 -12.44
N GLY A 122 -5.24 6.67 -11.14
CA GLY A 122 -4.44 5.91 -10.18
C GLY A 122 -4.98 4.49 -9.96
N ALA A 123 -6.30 4.31 -9.90
CA ALA A 123 -6.93 2.99 -9.83
C ALA A 123 -6.57 2.14 -11.06
N SER A 124 -6.62 2.74 -12.25
CA SER A 124 -6.21 2.07 -13.49
C SER A 124 -4.73 1.69 -13.46
N SER A 125 -3.88 2.60 -12.96
CA SER A 125 -2.43 2.41 -12.85
C SER A 125 -2.03 1.31 -11.84
N CYS A 126 -2.85 1.09 -10.80
CA CYS A 126 -2.57 0.08 -9.77
C CYS A 126 -3.30 -1.26 -9.96
N SER A 127 -4.20 -1.36 -10.94
CA SER A 127 -5.02 -2.55 -11.23
C SER A 127 -4.25 -3.86 -11.44
N SER A 128 -2.98 -3.79 -11.88
CA SER A 128 -2.13 -4.96 -12.10
C SER A 128 -1.57 -5.59 -10.82
N TYR A 129 -1.63 -4.88 -9.68
CA TYR A 129 -1.06 -5.31 -8.40
C TYR A 129 -1.91 -4.99 -7.18
N VAL A 130 -3.05 -4.33 -7.34
CA VAL A 130 -4.04 -4.12 -6.29
C VAL A 130 -5.29 -4.91 -6.67
N THR A 131 -5.69 -5.81 -5.79
CA THR A 131 -6.98 -6.50 -5.88
C THR A 131 -7.85 -6.01 -4.75
N SER A 132 -8.95 -5.33 -5.09
CA SER A 132 -9.99 -4.96 -4.13
C SER A 132 -11.22 -5.85 -4.32
N VAL A 133 -11.88 -6.19 -3.20
CA VAL A 133 -13.10 -7.02 -3.16
C VAL A 133 -14.19 -6.30 -2.36
#